data_AF-A0A953C0H1-F1
#
_entry.id   AF-A0A953C0H1-F1
#
_cell.length_a   1.000
_cell.length_b   1.000
_cell.length_c   1.000
_cell.angle_alpha   90.00
_cell.angle_beta   90.00
_cell.angle_gamma   90.00
#
_symmetry.space_group_name_H-M   'P 1'
#
loop_
_entity.id
_entity.type
_entity.pdbx_description
1 polymer ?
#
loop_
_entity_poly.entity_id
_entity_poly.type
_entity_poly.pdbx_seq_one_letter_code
_entity_poly.pdbx_strand_id
1 'polypeptide(L)'
;MSRKNPRDEPRATTPKEGAYEVGYGRPPVASRFKKGRSGNPRGRPKKMSRPPVLERIEDEPVKRMLLEEVHRTIVVRDGDKTVEMPVIQAAIRSLALSSAKGNFRATKLLFELLLAAEAAARADTARLVEVLIQYKLDGQKDIDQCEELGIEPPEMVPHPDDIHFDPRTGVLTVRGPMTEKEKKQMATRDKLRCQLVEEIEVLERKLSKRPGDKAISDEIRSRERIIERVDAIANPIWSPNARLVEG
;
A
#
# COMPACT_ATOMS: atom_id res chain seq x y z
N MET A 1 61.57 58.06 -33.76
CA MET A 1 60.32 57.28 -33.61
C MET A 1 60.31 56.68 -32.20
N SER A 2 59.65 57.33 -31.22
CA SER A 2 58.32 57.00 -30.67
C SER A 2 58.24 55.57 -30.07
N ARG A 3 57.91 55.29 -28.80
CA ARG A 3 57.63 56.03 -27.55
C ARG A 3 57.93 55.05 -26.39
N LYS A 4 58.47 55.50 -25.25
CA LYS A 4 58.41 54.74 -23.99
C LYS A 4 57.53 55.50 -23.01
N ASN A 5 56.52 54.81 -22.48
CA ASN A 5 55.56 55.33 -21.51
C ASN A 5 56.14 55.19 -20.08
N PRO A 6 55.89 56.16 -19.20
CA PRO A 6 56.65 56.36 -17.98
C PRO A 6 56.20 55.42 -16.85
N ARG A 7 57.17 54.73 -16.26
CA ARG A 7 57.11 54.25 -14.87
C ARG A 7 57.83 55.31 -14.05
N ASP A 8 57.11 56.04 -13.22
CA ASP A 8 57.55 56.94 -12.14
C ASP A 8 56.24 57.55 -11.58
N GLU A 9 55.78 57.48 -10.32
CA GLU A 9 56.21 56.97 -9.01
C GLU A 9 54.91 56.90 -8.11
N PRO A 10 54.91 56.99 -6.75
CA PRO A 10 55.15 55.91 -5.80
C PRO A 10 53.99 55.68 -4.79
N ARG A 11 54.16 54.61 -3.99
CA ARG A 11 53.30 54.07 -2.91
C ARG A 11 53.06 55.02 -1.73
N ALA A 12 51.89 54.87 -1.08
CA ALA A 12 51.70 55.13 0.35
C ALA A 12 51.29 53.85 1.11
N THR A 13 52.30 53.29 1.79
CA THR A 13 52.35 52.51 3.05
C THR A 13 51.08 52.04 3.78
N THR A 14 51.05 50.75 4.15
CA THR A 14 50.92 50.29 5.55
C THR A 14 51.46 48.84 5.71
N PRO A 15 51.95 48.44 6.91
CA PRO A 15 52.87 47.30 7.09
C PRO A 15 52.19 45.95 7.36
N LYS A 16 52.95 44.88 7.12
CA LYS A 16 52.64 43.45 7.25
C LYS A 16 52.25 43.00 8.66
N GLU A 17 51.22 42.14 8.74
CA GLU A 17 51.14 41.06 9.73
C GLU A 17 50.98 39.71 8.99
N GLY A 18 52.02 38.88 9.11
CA GLY A 18 52.00 37.42 8.88
C GLY A 18 51.33 36.89 7.61
N ALA A 19 51.98 37.00 6.45
CA ALA A 19 51.56 36.31 5.24
C ALA A 19 51.70 34.79 5.42
N TYR A 20 50.63 34.13 5.87
CA TYR A 20 50.51 32.69 5.92
C TYR A 20 50.52 32.14 4.47
N GLU A 21 51.67 31.63 4.04
CA GLU A 21 51.86 31.09 2.69
C GLU A 21 51.13 29.74 2.56
N VAL A 22 50.13 29.72 1.68
CA VAL A 22 49.31 28.53 1.39
C VAL A 22 50.12 27.58 0.51
N GLY A 23 50.21 26.30 0.89
CA GLY A 23 50.96 25.28 0.18
C GLY A 23 50.48 23.88 0.51
N TYR A 24 51.16 22.86 -0.01
CA TYR A 24 50.80 21.46 0.25
C TYR A 24 50.81 21.15 1.76
N GLY A 25 49.71 20.61 2.29
CA GLY A 25 49.53 20.36 3.73
C GLY A 25 49.27 21.62 4.59
N ARG A 26 49.19 22.81 3.98
CA ARG A 26 48.96 24.10 4.68
C ARG A 26 47.71 24.80 4.15
N PRO A 27 46.50 24.38 4.56
CA PRO A 27 45.27 24.96 4.06
C PRO A 27 45.12 26.42 4.51
N PRO A 28 44.49 27.29 3.69
CA PRO A 28 44.29 28.71 3.99
C PRO A 28 43.60 28.94 5.32
N VAL A 29 44.02 29.97 6.06
CA VAL A 29 43.42 30.30 7.37
C VAL A 29 41.93 30.62 7.25
N ALA A 30 41.53 31.31 6.18
CA ALA A 30 40.14 31.70 5.95
C ALA A 30 39.17 30.51 5.78
N SER A 31 39.64 29.35 5.35
CA SER A 31 38.82 28.16 5.09
C SER A 31 38.98 27.04 6.12
N ARG A 32 39.81 27.24 7.17
CA ARG A 32 39.96 26.27 8.25
C ARG A 32 38.72 26.24 9.15
N PHE A 33 38.27 25.05 9.50
CA PHE A 33 37.25 24.89 10.54
C PHE A 33 37.77 25.41 11.88
N LYS A 34 36.93 26.14 12.62
CA LYS A 34 37.29 26.62 13.95
C LYS A 34 37.44 25.42 14.90
N LYS A 35 38.53 25.39 15.68
CA LYS A 35 38.77 24.35 16.70
C LYS A 35 37.55 24.29 17.64
N GLY A 36 37.00 23.09 17.82
CA GLY A 36 35.79 22.86 18.64
C GLY A 36 34.45 23.01 17.90
N ARG A 37 34.44 23.39 16.62
CA ARG A 37 33.21 23.47 15.81
C ARG A 37 33.33 22.59 14.57
N SER A 38 32.56 21.50 14.53
CA SER A 38 32.42 20.67 13.33
C SER A 38 31.87 21.51 12.16
N GLY A 39 32.47 21.36 10.97
CA GLY A 39 31.97 21.96 9.73
C GLY A 39 30.60 21.44 9.31
N ASN A 40 30.21 20.27 9.81
CA ASN A 40 28.87 19.73 9.66
C ASN A 40 28.24 19.59 11.06
N PRO A 41 27.54 20.62 11.56
CA PRO A 41 26.91 20.60 12.88
C PRO A 41 25.78 19.57 13.01
N ARG A 42 25.22 19.09 11.88
CA ARG A 42 24.25 17.98 11.86
C ARG A 42 24.90 16.60 11.81
N GLY A 43 26.22 16.54 11.66
CA GLY A 43 26.96 15.31 11.46
C GLY A 43 26.56 14.57 10.19
N ARG A 44 27.20 13.42 9.95
CA ARG A 44 26.67 12.43 9.00
C ARG A 44 25.34 11.92 9.58
N PRO A 45 24.24 11.83 8.81
CA PRO A 45 23.01 11.24 9.29
C PRO A 45 23.28 9.86 9.90
N LYS A 46 22.74 9.59 11.10
CA LYS A 46 22.79 8.25 11.67
C LYS A 46 22.17 7.29 10.65
N LYS A 47 22.92 6.25 10.25
CA LYS A 47 22.35 5.13 9.49
C LYS A 47 21.22 4.60 10.37
N MET A 48 19.96 4.63 9.90
CA MET A 48 18.85 3.98 10.59
C MET A 48 19.24 2.52 10.76
N SER A 49 19.64 2.09 11.96
CA SER A 49 19.63 0.66 12.24
C SER A 49 18.17 0.28 12.39
N ARG A 50 17.74 -0.71 11.62
CA ARG A 50 16.43 -1.31 11.84
C ARG A 50 16.43 -1.91 13.27
N PRO A 51 15.27 -2.03 13.94
CA PRO A 51 15.20 -2.67 15.25
C PRO A 51 15.84 -4.07 15.20
N PRO A 52 16.64 -4.47 16.21
CA PRO A 52 17.37 -5.75 16.22
C PRO A 52 16.45 -6.98 16.19
N VAL A 53 15.14 -6.81 16.40
CA VAL A 53 14.14 -7.89 16.28
C VAL A 53 13.91 -8.29 14.82
N LEU A 54 14.05 -7.35 13.87
CA LEU A 54 13.92 -7.64 12.43
C LEU A 54 15.19 -8.27 11.84
N GLU A 55 16.36 -8.06 12.46
CA GLU A 55 17.62 -8.63 11.96
C GLU A 55 17.74 -10.14 12.22
N ARG A 56 17.04 -10.69 13.22
CA ARG A 56 17.18 -12.11 13.63
C ARG A 56 16.25 -13.08 12.90
N ILE A 57 15.34 -12.59 12.05
CA ILE A 57 14.40 -13.43 11.29
C ILE A 57 14.92 -13.67 9.85
N GLU A 58 15.92 -12.91 9.40
CA GLU A 58 16.42 -12.92 8.02
C GLU A 58 17.95 -13.16 7.95
N ASP A 59 18.44 -14.29 8.47
CA ASP A 59 19.85 -14.70 8.34
C ASP A 59 20.19 -15.28 6.95
N GLU A 60 19.70 -14.66 5.87
CA GLU A 60 20.07 -15.00 4.50
C GLU A 60 20.53 -13.75 3.73
N PRO A 61 21.78 -13.27 3.96
CA PRO A 61 22.28 -12.05 3.32
C PRO A 61 22.24 -12.12 1.79
N VAL A 62 22.41 -13.33 1.23
CA VAL A 62 22.32 -13.60 -0.22
C VAL A 62 20.88 -13.43 -0.72
N LYS A 63 19.88 -13.98 -0.03
CA LYS A 63 18.47 -13.83 -0.39
C LYS A 63 18.06 -12.37 -0.39
N ARG A 64 18.47 -11.60 0.62
CA ARG A 64 18.19 -10.17 0.67
C ARG A 64 18.82 -9.42 -0.51
N MET A 65 20.11 -9.63 -0.79
CA MET A 65 20.78 -8.99 -1.94
C MET A 65 20.11 -9.35 -3.26
N LEU A 66 19.70 -10.62 -3.41
CA LEU A 66 18.96 -11.07 -4.59
C LEU A 66 17.60 -10.39 -4.71
N LEU A 67 16.81 -10.34 -3.63
CA LEU A 67 15.50 -9.69 -3.60
C LEU A 67 15.61 -8.20 -3.92
N GLU A 68 16.59 -7.50 -3.36
CA GLU A 68 16.87 -6.10 -3.67
C GLU A 68 17.21 -5.92 -5.17
N GLU A 69 18.05 -6.80 -5.71
CA GLU A 69 18.47 -6.73 -7.12
C GLU A 69 17.33 -7.02 -8.09
N VAL A 70 16.49 -8.02 -7.81
CA VAL A 70 15.38 -8.38 -8.71
C VAL A 70 14.24 -7.37 -8.68
N HIS A 71 14.07 -6.64 -7.57
CA HIS A 71 13.06 -5.59 -7.41
C HIS A 71 13.52 -4.19 -7.80
N ARG A 72 14.82 -3.95 -8.03
CA ARG A 72 15.28 -2.65 -8.53
C ARG A 72 14.72 -2.37 -9.92
N THR A 73 14.44 -1.10 -10.22
CA THR A 73 13.96 -0.70 -11.54
C THR A 73 15.11 -0.53 -12.53
N ILE A 74 14.83 -0.85 -13.79
CA ILE A 74 15.69 -0.62 -14.94
C ILE A 74 14.88 -0.04 -16.08
N VAL A 75 15.56 0.70 -16.95
CA VAL A 75 14.98 1.24 -18.18
C VAL A 75 15.19 0.21 -19.29
N VAL A 76 14.10 -0.31 -19.85
CA VAL A 76 14.11 -1.33 -20.91
C VAL A 76 13.40 -0.79 -22.15
N ARG A 77 13.96 -1.09 -23.32
CA ARG A 77 13.31 -0.80 -24.60
C ARG A 77 12.34 -1.92 -24.96
N ASP A 78 11.07 -1.57 -25.11
CA ASP A 78 9.98 -2.46 -25.50
C ASP A 78 9.39 -1.97 -26.83
N GLY A 79 9.90 -2.52 -27.93
CA GLY A 79 9.64 -2.04 -29.28
C GLY A 79 10.10 -0.58 -29.48
N ASP A 80 9.13 0.30 -29.75
CA ASP A 80 9.36 1.72 -29.97
C ASP A 80 9.30 2.56 -28.68
N LYS A 81 8.90 1.97 -27.56
CA LYS A 81 8.75 2.67 -26.28
C LYS A 81 9.85 2.26 -25.32
N THR A 82 10.24 3.19 -24.46
CA THR A 82 11.15 2.95 -23.35
C THR A 82 10.32 2.95 -22.07
N VAL A 83 10.38 1.87 -21.30
CA VAL A 83 9.58 1.67 -20.08
C VAL A 83 10.50 1.35 -18.91
N GLU A 84 10.26 2.00 -17.78
CA GLU A 84 10.91 1.66 -16.52
C GLU A 84 10.13 0.53 -15.84
N MET A 85 10.83 -0.56 -15.50
CA MET A 85 10.23 -1.71 -14.81
C MET A 85 11.26 -2.46 -13.93
N PRO A 86 10.83 -3.21 -12.91
CA PRO A 86 11.71 -4.08 -12.13
C PRO A 86 12.47 -5.09 -12.98
N VAL A 87 13.69 -5.44 -12.57
CA VAL A 87 14.55 -6.43 -13.27
C VAL A 87 13.82 -7.77 -13.46
N ILE A 88 13.13 -8.27 -12.44
CA ILE A 88 12.37 -9.53 -12.53
C ILE A 88 11.27 -9.48 -13.59
N GLN A 89 10.58 -8.35 -13.70
CA GLN A 89 9.50 -8.17 -14.67
C GLN A 89 10.06 -8.15 -16.10
N ALA A 90 11.19 -7.46 -16.31
CA ALA A 90 11.89 -7.46 -17.59
C ALA A 90 12.37 -8.88 -17.99
N ALA A 91 12.91 -9.63 -17.04
CA ALA A 91 13.38 -11.00 -17.25
C ALA A 91 12.22 -11.95 -17.64
N ILE A 92 11.10 -11.91 -16.92
CA ILE A 92 9.90 -12.70 -17.23
C ILE A 92 9.34 -12.33 -18.62
N ARG A 93 9.26 -11.04 -18.95
CA ARG A 93 8.79 -10.59 -20.27
C ARG A 93 9.71 -11.07 -21.40
N SER A 94 11.03 -10.98 -21.21
CA SER A 94 12.01 -11.50 -22.17
C SER A 94 11.89 -13.03 -22.35
N LEU A 95 11.72 -13.76 -21.25
CA LEU A 95 11.51 -15.21 -21.27
C LEU A 95 10.23 -15.57 -22.06
N ALA A 96 9.13 -14.86 -21.82
CA ALA A 96 7.87 -15.06 -22.53
C ALA A 96 8.01 -14.77 -24.03
N LEU A 97 8.67 -13.67 -24.42
CA LEU A 97 8.94 -13.35 -25.83
C LEU A 97 9.84 -14.39 -26.50
N SER A 98 10.85 -14.91 -25.79
CA SER A 98 11.71 -15.98 -26.32
C SER A 98 10.95 -17.28 -26.50
N SER A 99 10.08 -17.63 -25.55
CA SER A 99 9.16 -18.77 -25.66
C SER A 99 8.24 -18.64 -26.87
N ALA A 100 7.61 -17.47 -27.05
CA ALA A 100 6.71 -17.21 -28.18
C ALA A 100 7.41 -17.30 -29.54
N LYS A 101 8.72 -17.05 -29.59
CA LYS A 101 9.57 -17.20 -30.80
C LYS A 101 10.03 -18.65 -31.04
N GLY A 102 9.56 -19.61 -30.27
CA GLY A 102 9.86 -21.05 -30.46
C GLY A 102 11.13 -21.55 -29.75
N ASN A 103 11.70 -20.79 -28.82
CA ASN A 103 12.84 -21.28 -28.03
C ASN A 103 12.36 -22.30 -26.99
N PHE A 104 12.51 -23.60 -27.30
CA PHE A 104 12.04 -24.69 -26.45
C PHE A 104 12.56 -24.64 -25.00
N ARG A 105 13.81 -24.20 -24.77
CA ARG A 105 14.35 -24.08 -23.40
C ARG A 105 13.64 -22.98 -22.62
N ALA A 106 13.38 -21.84 -23.26
CA ALA A 106 12.63 -20.74 -22.66
C ALA A 106 11.17 -21.14 -22.39
N THR A 107 10.55 -21.87 -23.32
CA THR A 107 9.20 -22.41 -23.16
C THR A 107 9.10 -23.37 -21.98
N LYS A 108 10.03 -24.33 -21.86
CA LYS A 108 10.06 -25.28 -20.73
C LYS A 108 10.17 -24.54 -19.39
N LEU A 109 11.13 -23.60 -19.28
CA LEU A 109 11.32 -22.82 -18.05
C LEU A 109 10.07 -21.99 -17.72
N LEU A 110 9.43 -21.37 -18.71
CA LEU A 110 8.21 -20.59 -18.50
C LEU A 110 7.07 -21.46 -17.96
N PHE A 111 6.85 -22.64 -18.54
CA PHE A 111 5.83 -23.57 -18.06
C PHE A 111 6.14 -24.10 -16.65
N GLU A 112 7.41 -24.38 -16.33
CA GLU A 112 7.81 -24.79 -14.97
C GLU A 112 7.51 -23.68 -13.95
N LEU A 113 7.85 -22.42 -14.26
CA LEU A 113 7.54 -21.27 -13.40
C LEU A 113 6.03 -21.05 -13.26
N LEU A 114 5.26 -21.21 -14.35
CA LEU A 114 3.80 -21.08 -14.32
C LEU A 114 3.17 -22.15 -13.43
N LEU A 115 3.51 -23.42 -13.64
CA LEU A 115 2.97 -24.53 -12.84
C LEU A 115 3.34 -24.39 -11.36
N ALA A 116 4.57 -23.95 -11.06
CA ALA A 116 5.00 -23.67 -9.69
C ALA A 116 4.20 -22.51 -9.07
N ALA A 117 3.98 -21.43 -9.81
CA ALA A 117 3.20 -20.29 -9.35
C ALA A 117 1.72 -20.65 -9.11
N GLU A 118 1.11 -21.43 -10.01
CA GLU A 118 -0.26 -21.91 -9.86
C GLU A 118 -0.41 -22.89 -8.69
N ALA A 119 0.58 -23.77 -8.48
CA ALA A 119 0.59 -24.68 -7.34
C ALA A 119 0.71 -23.92 -6.01
N ALA A 120 1.62 -22.94 -5.94
CA ALA A 120 1.77 -22.08 -4.77
C ALA A 120 0.48 -21.28 -4.50
N ALA A 121 -0.11 -20.66 -5.53
CA ALA A 121 -1.36 -19.92 -5.40
C ALA A 121 -2.52 -20.81 -4.93
N ARG A 122 -2.63 -22.03 -5.46
CA ARG A 122 -3.63 -23.01 -4.99
C ARG A 122 -3.40 -23.40 -3.53
N ALA A 123 -2.15 -23.62 -3.11
CA ALA A 123 -1.83 -23.96 -1.73
C ALA A 123 -2.15 -22.81 -0.76
N ASP A 124 -1.80 -21.57 -1.11
CA ASP A 124 -2.13 -20.39 -0.32
C ASP A 124 -3.65 -20.21 -0.18
N THR A 125 -4.37 -20.40 -1.28
CA THR A 125 -5.83 -20.32 -1.32
C THR A 125 -6.46 -21.41 -0.45
N ALA A 126 -6.02 -22.67 -0.58
CA ALA A 126 -6.50 -23.79 0.22
C ALA A 126 -6.26 -23.54 1.72
N ARG A 127 -5.09 -23.01 2.09
CA ARG A 127 -4.76 -22.65 3.47
C ARG A 127 -5.70 -21.57 4.03
N LEU A 128 -5.99 -20.53 3.25
CA LEU A 128 -6.92 -19.48 3.66
C LEU A 128 -8.34 -20.04 3.85
N VAL A 129 -8.79 -20.91 2.93
CA VAL A 129 -10.10 -21.57 3.04
C VAL A 129 -10.18 -22.43 4.30
N GLU A 130 -9.16 -23.22 4.59
CA GLU A 130 -9.08 -24.04 5.80
C GLU A 130 -9.19 -23.19 7.07
N VAL A 131 -8.42 -22.10 7.14
CA VAL A 131 -8.46 -21.15 8.28
C VAL A 131 -9.86 -20.56 8.47
N LEU A 132 -10.54 -20.17 7.38
CA LEU A 132 -11.87 -19.57 7.46
C LEU A 132 -12.97 -20.58 7.82
N ILE A 133 -12.87 -21.81 7.33
CA ILE A 133 -13.79 -22.89 7.72
C ILE A 133 -13.62 -23.17 9.23
N GLN A 134 -12.38 -23.29 9.69
CA GLN A 134 -12.10 -23.53 11.11
C GLN A 134 -12.62 -22.38 11.97
N TYR A 135 -12.35 -21.13 11.58
CA TYR A 135 -12.87 -19.95 12.24
C TYR A 135 -14.40 -19.94 12.32
N LYS A 136 -15.10 -20.29 11.24
CA LYS A 136 -16.57 -20.41 11.23
C LYS A 136 -17.05 -21.47 12.23
N LEU A 137 -16.45 -22.66 12.19
CA LEU A 137 -16.87 -23.77 13.05
C LEU A 137 -16.63 -23.48 14.53
N ASP A 138 -15.52 -22.85 14.88
CA ASP A 138 -15.21 -22.53 16.26
C ASP A 138 -16.02 -21.33 16.76
N GLY A 139 -16.15 -20.28 15.94
CA GLY A 139 -17.01 -19.14 16.27
C GLY A 139 -18.48 -19.53 16.47
N GLN A 140 -19.01 -20.48 15.68
CA GLN A 140 -20.37 -20.96 15.88
C GLN A 140 -20.52 -21.68 17.22
N LYS A 141 -19.57 -22.54 17.59
CA LYS A 141 -19.60 -23.23 18.89
C LYS A 141 -19.53 -22.24 20.05
N ASP A 142 -18.72 -21.20 19.92
CA ASP A 142 -18.60 -20.16 20.95
C ASP A 142 -19.91 -19.39 21.10
N ILE A 143 -20.59 -19.06 19.99
CA ILE A 143 -21.93 -18.44 20.01
C ILE A 143 -22.93 -19.37 20.68
N ASP A 144 -23.01 -20.63 20.25
CA ASP A 144 -23.95 -21.62 20.79
C ASP A 144 -23.74 -21.80 22.31
N GLN A 145 -22.48 -21.85 22.78
CA GLN A 145 -22.15 -21.91 24.21
C GLN A 145 -22.54 -20.64 24.97
N CYS A 146 -22.32 -19.46 24.39
CA CYS A 146 -22.75 -18.19 24.98
C CYS A 146 -24.28 -18.14 25.12
N GLU A 147 -25.01 -18.61 24.12
CA GLU A 147 -26.48 -18.72 24.15
C GLU A 147 -26.96 -19.66 25.27
N GLU A 148 -26.34 -20.84 25.40
CA GLU A 148 -26.66 -21.81 26.48
C GLU A 148 -26.43 -21.23 27.88
N LEU A 149 -25.37 -20.44 28.05
CA LEU A 149 -25.00 -19.81 29.32
C LEU A 149 -25.74 -18.49 29.60
N GLY A 150 -26.49 -17.97 28.62
CA GLY A 150 -27.16 -16.67 28.71
C GLY A 150 -26.19 -15.48 28.78
N ILE A 151 -25.01 -15.62 28.19
CA ILE A 151 -23.97 -14.59 28.13
C ILE A 151 -23.97 -13.99 26.71
N GLU A 152 -23.74 -12.68 26.59
CA GLU A 152 -23.61 -12.06 25.28
C GLU A 152 -22.37 -12.59 24.54
N PRO A 153 -22.53 -13.08 23.29
CA PRO A 153 -21.41 -13.60 22.51
C PRO A 153 -20.41 -12.49 22.18
N PRO A 154 -19.11 -12.82 22.07
CA PRO A 154 -18.09 -11.85 21.71
C PRO A 154 -18.33 -11.29 20.31
N GLU A 155 -18.02 -10.01 20.13
CA GLU A 155 -18.13 -9.35 18.83
C GLU A 155 -17.04 -9.88 17.89
N MET A 156 -17.45 -10.71 16.91
CA MET A 156 -16.55 -11.34 15.94
C MET A 156 -16.56 -10.64 14.57
N VAL A 157 -15.39 -10.54 13.95
CA VAL A 157 -15.21 -9.99 12.59
C VAL A 157 -14.21 -10.86 11.81
N PRO A 158 -14.63 -11.48 10.69
CA PRO A 158 -16.01 -11.55 10.18
C PRO A 158 -16.96 -12.31 11.12
N HIS A 159 -18.27 -12.11 11.01
CA HIS A 159 -19.21 -12.96 11.75
C HIS A 159 -19.23 -14.37 11.13
N PRO A 160 -19.33 -15.46 11.92
CA PRO A 160 -19.40 -16.83 11.38
C PRO A 160 -20.50 -17.04 10.31
N ASP A 161 -21.66 -16.41 10.48
CA ASP A 161 -22.77 -16.49 9.51
C ASP A 161 -22.48 -15.79 8.18
N ASP A 162 -21.59 -14.80 8.17
CA ASP A 162 -21.23 -14.11 6.93
C ASP A 162 -20.35 -15.00 6.04
N ILE A 163 -19.75 -16.06 6.58
CA ILE A 163 -18.88 -17.00 5.87
C ILE A 163 -19.71 -18.13 5.27
N HIS A 164 -19.80 -18.16 3.94
CA HIS A 164 -20.57 -19.13 3.18
C HIS A 164 -19.62 -20.02 2.37
N PHE A 165 -19.74 -21.32 2.53
CA PHE A 165 -18.98 -22.31 1.77
C PHE A 165 -19.95 -23.19 0.99
N ASP A 166 -19.79 -23.25 -0.33
CA ASP A 166 -20.50 -24.19 -1.17
C ASP A 166 -19.66 -25.47 -1.34
N PRO A 167 -20.06 -26.60 -0.73
CA PRO A 167 -19.28 -27.84 -0.77
C PRO A 167 -19.27 -28.51 -2.15
N ARG A 168 -20.15 -28.12 -3.08
CA ARG A 168 -20.20 -28.69 -4.44
C ARG A 168 -19.26 -27.98 -5.39
N THR A 169 -19.18 -26.66 -5.28
CA THR A 169 -18.32 -25.83 -6.13
C THR A 169 -16.97 -25.52 -5.48
N GLY A 170 -16.84 -25.74 -4.17
CA GLY A 170 -15.64 -25.40 -3.39
C GLY A 170 -15.46 -23.88 -3.22
N VAL A 171 -16.46 -23.07 -3.56
CA VAL A 171 -16.38 -21.61 -3.48
C VAL A 171 -16.71 -21.15 -2.07
N LEU A 172 -15.79 -20.40 -1.47
CA LEU A 172 -16.00 -19.68 -0.22
C LEU A 172 -16.30 -18.21 -0.52
N THR A 173 -17.34 -17.66 0.11
CA THR A 173 -17.71 -16.25 0.03
C THR A 173 -17.97 -15.70 1.43
N VAL A 174 -17.46 -14.51 1.72
CA VAL A 174 -17.75 -13.76 2.95
C VAL A 174 -18.62 -12.57 2.56
N ARG A 175 -19.82 -12.50 3.15
CA ARG A 175 -20.83 -11.47 2.89
C ARG A 175 -20.98 -10.57 4.10
N GLY A 176 -19.98 -9.71 4.31
CA GLY A 176 -19.91 -8.91 5.52
C GLY A 176 -18.52 -8.30 5.70
N PRO A 177 -18.31 -7.53 6.77
CA PRO A 177 -17.01 -6.94 7.04
C PRO A 177 -15.98 -8.03 7.33
N MET A 178 -14.86 -8.03 6.60
CA MET A 178 -13.73 -8.90 6.86
C MET A 178 -12.75 -8.26 7.85
N THR A 179 -12.85 -6.93 8.03
CA THR A 179 -12.02 -6.16 8.97
C THR A 179 -12.84 -5.25 9.88
N GLU A 180 -12.29 -4.93 11.04
CA GLU A 180 -12.84 -3.93 11.97
C GLU A 180 -13.11 -2.57 11.33
N LYS A 181 -12.26 -2.19 10.37
CA LYS A 181 -12.40 -0.92 9.64
C LYS A 181 -13.64 -0.95 8.75
N GLU A 182 -13.85 -2.06 8.02
CA GLU A 182 -15.04 -2.25 7.19
C GLU A 182 -16.31 -2.29 8.04
N LYS A 183 -16.26 -2.94 9.20
CA LYS A 183 -17.39 -2.97 10.14
C LYS A 183 -17.78 -1.57 10.60
N LYS A 184 -16.80 -0.73 10.98
CA LYS A 184 -17.05 0.68 11.36
C LYS A 184 -17.63 1.49 10.22
N GLN A 185 -17.16 1.27 8.99
CA GLN A 185 -17.70 1.94 7.81
C GLN A 185 -19.15 1.54 7.54
N MET A 186 -19.46 0.25 7.67
CA MET A 186 -20.81 -0.29 7.54
C MET A 186 -21.73 0.27 8.62
N ALA A 187 -21.33 0.22 9.90
CA ALA A 187 -22.12 0.80 11.00
C ALA A 187 -22.37 2.31 10.83
N THR A 188 -21.41 3.05 10.28
CA THR A 188 -21.59 4.48 9.97
C THR A 188 -22.64 4.70 8.88
N ARG A 189 -22.62 3.85 7.84
CA ARG A 189 -23.62 3.87 6.75
C ARG A 189 -25.01 3.51 7.26
N ASP A 190 -25.11 2.45 8.06
CA ASP A 190 -26.38 1.99 8.63
C ASP A 190 -26.98 3.08 9.54
N LYS A 191 -26.15 3.74 10.35
CA LYS A 191 -26.58 4.87 11.18
C LYS A 191 -27.09 6.05 10.34
N LEU A 192 -26.39 6.41 9.27
CA LEU A 192 -26.86 7.46 8.34
C LEU A 192 -28.18 7.06 7.68
N ARG A 193 -28.32 5.79 7.26
CA ARG A 193 -29.55 5.26 6.68
C ARG A 193 -30.72 5.35 7.66
N CYS A 194 -30.53 4.92 8.91
CA CYS A 194 -31.55 5.04 9.96
C CYS A 194 -31.99 6.49 10.17
N GLN A 195 -31.03 7.43 10.25
CA GLN A 195 -31.35 8.86 10.40
C GLN A 195 -32.19 9.39 9.22
N LEU A 196 -31.84 9.02 7.99
CA LEU A 196 -32.59 9.45 6.80
C LEU A 196 -34.02 8.87 6.79
N VAL A 197 -34.19 7.61 7.20
CA VAL A 197 -35.52 6.98 7.32
C VAL A 197 -36.37 7.69 8.37
N GLU A 198 -35.82 7.95 9.57
CA GLU A 198 -36.52 8.70 10.62
C GLU A 198 -36.92 10.11 10.16
N GLU A 199 -36.04 10.81 9.44
CA GLU A 199 -36.35 12.13 8.88
C GLU A 199 -37.47 12.06 7.82
N ILE A 200 -37.47 11.05 6.95
CA ILE A 200 -38.54 10.81 5.99
C ILE A 200 -39.85 10.60 6.72
N GLU A 201 -39.91 9.74 7.74
CA GLU A 201 -41.15 9.51 8.51
C GLU A 201 -41.69 10.80 9.17
N VAL A 202 -40.80 11.67 9.66
CA VAL A 202 -41.20 12.99 10.19
C VAL A 202 -41.77 13.88 9.08
N LEU A 203 -41.14 13.90 7.90
CA LEU A 203 -41.60 14.68 6.75
C LEU A 203 -42.92 14.16 6.19
N GLU A 204 -43.11 12.84 6.12
CA GLU A 204 -44.37 12.20 5.75
C GLU A 204 -45.49 12.56 6.72
N ARG A 205 -45.21 12.54 8.05
CA ARG A 205 -46.15 13.02 9.06
C ARG A 205 -46.51 14.50 8.87
N LYS A 206 -45.57 15.35 8.46
CA LYS A 206 -45.85 16.76 8.14
C LYS A 206 -46.65 16.91 6.86
N LEU A 207 -46.34 16.14 5.82
CA LEU A 207 -47.06 16.13 4.54
C LEU A 207 -48.50 15.65 4.72
N SER A 208 -48.74 14.66 5.58
CA SER A 208 -50.11 14.20 5.92
C SER A 208 -50.99 15.30 6.52
N LYS A 209 -50.38 16.26 7.25
CA LYS A 209 -51.08 17.42 7.84
C LYS A 209 -51.24 18.57 6.86
N ARG A 210 -50.47 18.62 5.76
CA ARG A 210 -50.52 19.64 4.71
C ARG A 210 -50.38 18.99 3.32
N PRO A 211 -51.44 18.32 2.84
CA PRO A 211 -51.39 17.62 1.57
C PRO A 211 -51.19 18.64 0.43
N GLY A 212 -50.15 18.43 -0.39
CA GLY A 212 -49.82 19.28 -1.54
C GLY A 212 -48.64 20.24 -1.34
N ASP A 213 -47.98 20.22 -0.19
CA ASP A 213 -46.74 20.98 0.03
C ASP A 213 -45.58 20.39 -0.80
N LYS A 214 -45.29 21.03 -1.94
CA LYS A 214 -44.23 20.60 -2.86
C LYS A 214 -42.84 20.62 -2.20
N ALA A 215 -42.59 21.54 -1.27
CA ALA A 215 -41.28 21.64 -0.62
C ALA A 215 -40.99 20.39 0.23
N ILE A 216 -41.99 19.93 0.99
CA ILE A 216 -41.86 18.72 1.82
C ILE A 216 -41.74 17.47 0.94
N SER A 217 -42.51 17.39 -0.16
CA SER A 217 -42.41 16.27 -1.11
C SER A 217 -41.04 16.20 -1.80
N ASP A 218 -40.47 17.34 -2.19
CA ASP A 218 -39.15 17.41 -2.78
C ASP A 218 -38.04 17.05 -1.77
N GLU A 219 -38.21 17.41 -0.49
CA GLU A 219 -37.29 17.03 0.61
C GLU A 219 -37.28 15.51 0.87
N ILE A 220 -38.44 14.86 0.82
CA ILE A 220 -38.57 13.40 0.94
C ILE A 220 -37.83 12.74 -0.23
N ARG A 221 -38.12 13.15 -1.46
CA ARG A 221 -37.46 12.62 -2.67
C ARG A 221 -35.95 12.83 -2.69
N SER A 222 -35.47 13.92 -2.09
CA SER A 222 -34.04 14.18 -1.93
C SER A 222 -33.40 13.14 -1.00
N ARG A 223 -34.04 12.84 0.14
CA ARG A 223 -33.54 11.86 1.12
C ARG A 223 -33.62 10.43 0.62
N GLU A 224 -34.70 10.06 -0.08
CA GLU A 224 -34.82 8.76 -0.76
C GLU A 224 -33.66 8.55 -1.74
N ARG A 225 -33.31 9.56 -2.54
CA ARG A 225 -32.12 9.50 -3.43
C ARG A 225 -30.80 9.33 -2.67
N ILE A 226 -30.69 9.88 -1.45
CA ILE A 226 -29.49 9.67 -0.62
C ILE A 226 -29.47 8.23 -0.09
N ILE A 227 -30.60 7.69 0.36
CA ILE A 227 -30.73 6.29 0.78
C ILE A 227 -30.35 5.36 -0.38
N GLU A 228 -30.88 5.58 -1.58
CA GLU A 228 -30.52 4.81 -2.78
C GLU A 228 -29.01 4.83 -3.04
N ARG A 229 -28.36 6.00 -2.89
CA ARG A 229 -26.90 6.12 -3.05
C ARG A 229 -26.12 5.41 -1.95
N VAL A 230 -26.64 5.39 -0.73
CA VAL A 230 -26.06 4.66 0.39
C VAL A 230 -26.21 3.16 0.14
N ASP A 231 -27.40 2.68 -0.21
CA ASP A 231 -27.67 1.27 -0.49
C ASP A 231 -26.92 0.76 -1.73
N ALA A 232 -26.68 1.63 -2.72
CA ALA A 232 -25.90 1.29 -3.93
C ALA A 232 -24.42 0.98 -3.66
N ILE A 233 -23.88 1.40 -2.52
CA ILE A 233 -22.55 0.95 -2.09
C ILE A 233 -22.72 -0.49 -1.59
N ALA A 234 -22.38 -1.44 -2.47
CA ALA A 234 -22.51 -2.87 -2.19
C ALA A 234 -21.79 -3.27 -0.90
N ASN A 235 -22.40 -4.17 -0.13
CA ASN A 235 -21.69 -4.85 0.95
C ASN A 235 -20.47 -5.58 0.38
N PRO A 236 -19.32 -5.55 1.06
CA PRO A 236 -18.13 -6.24 0.58
C PRO A 236 -18.44 -7.74 0.45
N ILE A 237 -18.30 -8.25 -0.78
CA ILE A 237 -18.28 -9.68 -1.07
C ILE A 237 -16.82 -10.05 -1.28
N TRP A 238 -16.29 -10.86 -0.38
CA TRP A 238 -14.92 -11.35 -0.49
C TRP A 238 -14.93 -12.83 -0.82
N SER A 239 -14.10 -13.25 -1.78
CA SER A 239 -13.91 -14.67 -2.09
C SER A 239 -12.44 -14.93 -2.41
N PRO A 240 -11.81 -15.93 -1.78
CA PRO A 240 -10.45 -16.32 -2.10
C PRO A 240 -10.37 -17.00 -3.47
N ASN A 241 -11.50 -17.52 -3.99
CA ASN A 241 -11.58 -18.32 -5.21
C ASN A 241 -12.12 -17.54 -6.43
N ALA A 242 -12.51 -16.28 -6.29
CA ALA A 242 -13.17 -15.51 -7.36
C ALA A 242 -12.35 -15.44 -8.67
N ARG A 243 -11.02 -15.48 -8.61
CA ARG A 243 -10.17 -15.44 -9.81
C ARG A 243 -9.98 -16.80 -10.51
N LEU A 244 -10.36 -17.90 -9.88
CA LEU A 244 -10.15 -19.25 -10.40
C LEU A 244 -11.36 -19.80 -11.17
N VAL A 245 -12.52 -19.12 -11.09
CA VAL A 245 -13.79 -19.60 -11.71
C VAL A 245 -14.08 -18.89 -13.05
N GLU A 246 -13.41 -17.79 -13.38
CA GLU A 246 -13.60 -17.04 -14.64
C GLU A 246 -12.69 -17.53 -15.80
N GLY A 247 -12.10 -18.72 -15.68
CA GLY A 247 -11.21 -19.33 -16.69
C GLY A 247 -11.82 -20.52 -17.41
#